data_AF-A0A2W4LAK6-F1
#
_entry.id   AF-A0A2W4LAK6-F1
#
_cell.length_a   1.000
_cell.length_b   1.000
_cell.length_c   1.000
_cell.angle_alpha   90.00
_cell.angle_beta   90.00
_cell.angle_gamma   90.00
#
_symmetry.space_group_name_H-M   'P 1'
#
loop_
_entity.id
_entity.type
_entity.pdbx_description
1 polymer ?
#
loop_
_entity_poly.entity_id
_entity_poly.type
_entity_poly.pdbx_seq_one_letter_code
_entity_poly.pdbx_strand_id
1 'polypeptide(L)'
;MMRSLRSFSFALGMLALPFVACDYGQKSTWQPTVQSGPGQSAMGGSGGTPSANGGAPMQSGGTAPSGGAETGGASGTDAGAGGTAGTAGTAGTAGTEETAGTAGTAGTAGSGGTGEPASGGTPGNDAGSNGTEPDPDAGGAGNDSEKPEPPPPGTGVPEPTCDDEECSFDCTEPGSCAGRVECPEDVDCTVTCGDGACAGGVQCHEETGACRIFCEGKDSCAGEITCEGHDGCQVKCLGEGSCDDGVRADNGGRIEIECNGLRSCDGDVIGNAPDVAIYCNGQGSCRSRVQCNTNRCEVRCNGQNACSGTVQCNTGNKLGDCP
;
A
#
# COMPACT_ATOMS: atom_id res chain seq x y z
N MET A 1 -16.37 46.63 39.75
CA MET A 1 -16.22 45.23 40.20
C MET A 1 -14.93 44.69 39.59
N MET A 2 -13.82 44.80 40.31
CA MET A 2 -12.49 44.32 39.90
C MET A 2 -12.30 42.90 40.43
N ARG A 3 -11.99 41.93 39.55
CA ARG A 3 -11.60 40.58 39.96
C ARG A 3 -10.09 40.39 39.81
N SER A 4 -9.54 39.94 40.93
CA SER A 4 -8.15 39.70 41.28
C SER A 4 -7.53 38.54 40.48
N LEU A 5 -6.38 38.79 39.88
CA LEU A 5 -5.46 37.78 39.34
C LEU A 5 -4.64 37.21 40.51
N ARG A 6 -4.73 35.89 40.75
CA ARG A 6 -3.86 35.16 41.67
C ARG A 6 -2.75 34.48 40.87
N SER A 7 -1.52 34.92 41.08
CA SER A 7 -0.29 34.24 40.66
C SER A 7 -0.16 32.89 41.37
N PHE A 8 0.02 31.82 40.59
CA PHE A 8 0.51 30.54 41.09
C PHE A 8 2.01 30.45 40.77
N SER A 9 2.86 30.57 41.80
CA SER A 9 4.27 30.19 41.73
C SER A 9 4.37 28.68 41.94
N PHE A 10 4.74 27.94 40.90
CA PHE A 10 5.23 26.57 41.05
C PHE A 10 6.72 26.63 41.40
N ALA A 11 7.05 26.15 42.60
CA ALA A 11 8.42 25.96 43.05
C ALA A 11 9.02 24.74 42.35
N LEU A 12 10.08 24.94 41.56
CA LEU A 12 10.96 23.89 41.07
C LEU A 12 11.66 23.21 42.27
N GLY A 13 11.25 21.98 42.56
CA GLY A 13 12.03 21.04 43.37
C GLY A 13 13.03 20.29 42.49
N MET A 14 14.27 20.76 42.43
CA MET A 14 15.41 20.01 41.89
C MET A 14 15.70 18.80 42.78
N LEU A 15 15.19 17.63 42.40
CA LEU A 15 15.67 16.34 42.90
C LEU A 15 16.87 15.92 42.05
N ALA A 16 18.05 16.02 42.64
CA ALA A 16 19.29 15.49 42.10
C ALA A 16 19.20 13.95 42.03
N LEU A 17 19.10 13.41 40.82
CA LEU A 17 19.33 11.99 40.54
C LEU A 17 20.83 11.75 40.38
N PRO A 18 21.36 10.62 40.88
CA PRO A 18 22.76 10.28 40.69
C PRO A 18 23.04 9.99 39.21
N PHE A 19 23.99 10.75 38.64
CA PHE A 19 24.61 10.47 37.36
C PHE A 19 25.24 9.07 37.40
N VAL A 20 24.62 8.11 36.74
CA VAL A 20 25.29 6.89 36.30
C VAL A 20 26.13 7.28 35.10
N ALA A 21 27.44 7.39 35.32
CA ALA A 21 28.41 7.52 34.25
C ALA A 21 28.38 6.23 33.42
N CYS A 22 27.85 6.30 32.20
CA CYS A 22 28.16 5.31 31.18
C CYS A 22 29.63 5.51 30.79
N ASP A 23 30.47 4.58 31.23
CA ASP A 23 31.85 4.44 30.81
C ASP A 23 31.89 4.17 29.30
N TYR A 24 32.09 5.24 28.53
CA TYR A 24 32.29 5.19 27.08
C TYR A 24 33.77 4.89 26.82
N GLY A 25 34.13 3.62 26.99
CA GLY A 25 35.52 3.22 26.83
C GLY A 25 35.70 1.72 26.68
N GLN A 26 35.46 1.17 25.48
CA GLN A 26 36.40 0.23 24.84
C GLN A 26 36.26 0.25 23.32
N LYS A 27 37.29 0.78 22.65
CA LYS A 27 37.61 0.48 21.25
C LYS A 27 37.88 -1.02 21.13
N SER A 28 36.89 -1.78 20.66
CA SER A 28 37.09 -3.14 20.17
C SER A 28 37.42 -3.06 18.67
N THR A 29 38.70 -3.15 18.35
CA THR A 29 39.16 -3.45 16.99
C THR A 29 38.71 -4.86 16.62
N TRP A 30 37.62 -4.96 15.85
CA TRP A 30 37.24 -6.23 15.23
C TRP A 30 38.11 -6.47 14.00
N GLN A 31 39.02 -7.43 14.12
CA GLN A 31 39.69 -8.05 12.98
C GLN A 31 38.75 -9.14 12.42
N PRO A 32 38.44 -9.15 11.11
CA PRO A 32 37.75 -10.28 10.51
C PRO A 32 38.73 -11.44 10.34
N THR A 33 38.64 -12.45 11.20
CA THR A 33 39.28 -13.75 10.96
C THR A 33 38.47 -14.50 9.92
N VAL A 34 38.85 -14.38 8.65
CA VAL A 34 38.39 -15.26 7.57
C VAL A 34 38.97 -16.64 7.83
N GLN A 35 38.17 -17.54 8.39
CA GLN A 35 38.55 -18.93 8.56
C GLN A 35 38.25 -19.68 7.26
N SER A 36 39.21 -19.63 6.33
CA SER A 36 39.25 -20.50 5.14
C SER A 36 39.60 -21.92 5.56
N GLY A 37 38.61 -22.81 5.59
CA GLY A 37 38.78 -24.26 5.67
C GLY A 37 38.50 -24.93 4.33
N PRO A 38 39.39 -25.79 3.79
CA PRO A 38 39.16 -26.50 2.54
C PRO A 38 38.38 -27.79 2.79
N GLY A 39 37.34 -28.03 2.00
CA GLY A 39 36.56 -29.26 2.04
C GLY A 39 35.98 -29.59 0.67
N GLN A 40 36.81 -30.19 -0.18
CA GLN A 40 36.42 -30.80 -1.44
C GLN A 40 35.61 -32.09 -1.19
N SER A 41 34.55 -32.31 -1.97
CA SER A 41 34.03 -33.59 -2.52
C SER A 41 32.74 -33.26 -3.27
N ALA A 42 32.67 -33.08 -4.60
CA ALA A 42 32.91 -34.03 -5.69
C ALA A 42 32.00 -35.27 -5.67
N MET A 43 30.76 -35.13 -6.16
CA MET A 43 29.94 -36.11 -6.93
C MET A 43 28.89 -35.27 -7.68
N GLY A 44 28.58 -35.35 -8.99
CA GLY A 44 28.78 -36.40 -9.97
C GLY A 44 27.41 -36.72 -10.62
N GLY A 45 27.25 -36.47 -11.93
CA GLY A 45 26.19 -37.05 -12.77
C GLY A 45 25.02 -36.11 -13.12
N SER A 46 24.97 -35.57 -14.36
CA SER A 46 24.26 -36.12 -15.53
C SER A 46 22.74 -35.88 -15.46
N GLY A 47 22.14 -34.97 -16.24
CA GLY A 47 22.19 -34.92 -17.70
C GLY A 47 20.90 -35.56 -18.24
N GLY A 48 19.85 -34.77 -18.42
CA GLY A 48 18.56 -35.21 -18.97
C GLY A 48 17.89 -34.08 -19.74
N THR A 49 18.05 -34.09 -21.05
CA THR A 49 17.31 -33.27 -22.03
C THR A 49 16.03 -34.00 -22.49
N PRO A 50 15.08 -33.28 -23.11
CA PRO A 50 13.66 -33.66 -23.11
C PRO A 50 13.30 -34.73 -24.15
N SER A 51 12.36 -35.59 -23.77
CA SER A 51 11.77 -36.61 -24.64
C SER A 51 10.73 -35.99 -25.56
N ALA A 52 10.99 -36.08 -26.87
CA ALA A 52 10.04 -35.84 -27.94
C ALA A 52 9.34 -37.16 -28.32
N ASN A 53 8.02 -37.16 -28.31
CA ASN A 53 7.13 -38.05 -29.07
C ASN A 53 5.94 -37.17 -29.48
N GLY A 54 5.48 -37.08 -30.73
CA GLY A 54 5.56 -38.07 -31.80
C GLY A 54 4.15 -38.55 -32.14
N GLY A 55 3.42 -37.76 -32.95
CA GLY A 55 2.44 -38.18 -33.95
C GLY A 55 1.12 -38.87 -33.53
N ALA A 56 -0.01 -38.32 -33.99
CA ALA A 56 -0.91 -38.99 -34.95
C ALA A 56 -2.01 -38.03 -35.48
N PRO A 57 -2.44 -38.19 -36.75
CA PRO A 57 -3.49 -37.39 -37.37
C PRO A 57 -4.86 -38.13 -37.35
N MET A 58 -5.96 -37.40 -37.18
CA MET A 58 -7.32 -37.88 -37.51
C MET A 58 -8.08 -36.72 -38.17
N GLN A 59 -8.25 -36.77 -39.48
CA GLN A 59 -9.32 -37.41 -40.25
C GLN A 59 -10.47 -36.44 -40.56
N SER A 60 -10.55 -36.15 -41.86
CA SER A 60 -11.63 -35.50 -42.58
C SER A 60 -12.84 -36.41 -42.78
N GLY A 61 -14.04 -35.81 -42.82
CA GLY A 61 -15.30 -36.39 -43.29
C GLY A 61 -16.29 -36.61 -42.16
N GLY A 62 -17.57 -36.25 -42.24
CA GLY A 62 -18.41 -35.69 -43.28
C GLY A 62 -19.88 -35.79 -42.83
N THR A 63 -20.77 -35.23 -43.66
CA THR A 63 -22.24 -35.44 -43.71
C THR A 63 -23.16 -34.84 -42.64
N ALA A 64 -24.02 -33.94 -43.14
CA ALA A 64 -25.31 -33.53 -42.57
C ALA A 64 -26.31 -34.70 -42.51
N PRO A 65 -27.37 -34.56 -41.70
CA PRO A 65 -28.67 -34.33 -42.32
C PRO A 65 -29.55 -33.27 -41.64
N SER A 66 -30.45 -32.79 -42.49
CA SER A 66 -31.62 -31.93 -42.32
C SER A 66 -32.54 -32.23 -41.13
N GLY A 67 -33.12 -31.15 -40.59
CA GLY A 67 -34.57 -31.07 -40.34
C GLY A 67 -34.98 -30.88 -38.89
N GLY A 68 -35.71 -29.79 -38.60
CA GLY A 68 -36.45 -29.61 -37.35
C GLY A 68 -36.66 -28.14 -37.02
N ALA A 69 -37.77 -27.57 -37.50
CA ALA A 69 -38.21 -26.23 -37.17
C ALA A 69 -38.88 -26.22 -35.80
N GLU A 70 -38.35 -25.45 -34.84
CA GLU A 70 -39.10 -25.05 -33.64
C GLU A 70 -38.79 -23.59 -33.28
N THR A 71 -39.84 -22.78 -33.39
CA THR A 71 -40.22 -21.56 -32.66
C THR A 71 -39.15 -20.76 -31.91
N GLY A 72 -39.05 -19.48 -32.29
CA GLY A 72 -38.07 -18.52 -31.77
C GLY A 72 -38.18 -18.20 -30.28
N GLY A 73 -37.03 -18.26 -29.62
CA GLY A 73 -36.71 -17.50 -28.42
C GLY A 73 -35.64 -16.48 -28.78
N ALA A 74 -35.85 -15.22 -28.42
CA ALA A 74 -34.88 -14.15 -28.62
C ALA A 74 -33.59 -14.48 -27.86
N SER A 75 -32.52 -14.82 -28.59
CA SER A 75 -31.18 -14.97 -28.05
C SER A 75 -30.63 -13.57 -27.75
N GLY A 76 -30.63 -13.18 -26.47
CA GLY A 76 -29.83 -12.06 -25.99
C GLY A 76 -28.36 -12.42 -26.13
N THR A 77 -27.70 -11.87 -27.13
CA THR A 77 -26.24 -11.90 -27.27
C THR A 77 -25.68 -10.68 -26.55
N ASP A 78 -25.58 -10.75 -25.22
CA ASP A 78 -24.81 -9.76 -24.48
C ASP A 78 -23.33 -10.10 -24.68
N ALA A 79 -22.71 -9.40 -25.64
CA ALA A 79 -21.27 -9.41 -25.80
C ALA A 79 -20.67 -8.87 -24.49
N GLY A 80 -19.88 -9.70 -23.81
CA GLY A 80 -19.18 -9.30 -22.59
C GLY A 80 -18.48 -7.96 -22.78
N ALA A 81 -18.51 -7.11 -21.75
CA ALA A 81 -17.91 -5.79 -21.79
C ALA A 81 -16.45 -5.91 -22.27
N GLY A 82 -16.13 -5.27 -23.39
CA GLY A 82 -14.78 -5.22 -23.91
C GLY A 82 -13.86 -4.57 -22.88
N GLY A 83 -12.65 -5.12 -22.71
CA GLY A 83 -11.63 -4.50 -21.85
C GLY A 83 -11.36 -3.06 -22.25
N THR A 84 -10.95 -2.24 -21.29
CA THR A 84 -10.62 -0.84 -21.54
C THR A 84 -9.27 -0.75 -22.25
N ALA A 85 -9.15 0.17 -23.22
CA ALA A 85 -7.86 0.45 -23.83
C ALA A 85 -6.95 1.16 -22.82
N GLY A 86 -5.68 0.77 -22.78
CA GLY A 86 -4.67 1.46 -21.99
C GLY A 86 -4.45 2.90 -22.48
N THR A 87 -3.92 3.77 -21.61
CA THR A 87 -3.59 5.14 -21.99
C THR A 87 -2.19 5.22 -22.60
N ALA A 88 -2.01 6.09 -23.59
CA ALA A 88 -0.69 6.35 -24.16
C ALA A 88 0.17 7.16 -23.18
N GLY A 89 1.45 6.80 -23.06
CA GLY A 89 2.41 7.59 -22.28
C GLY A 89 2.68 8.96 -22.90
N THR A 90 3.15 9.92 -22.09
CA THR A 90 3.50 11.25 -22.59
C THR A 90 4.95 11.30 -23.06
N ALA A 91 5.22 11.95 -24.19
CA ALA A 91 6.58 12.14 -24.68
C ALA A 91 7.37 13.09 -23.76
N GLY A 92 8.65 12.77 -23.57
CA GLY A 92 9.58 13.63 -22.85
C GLY A 92 9.94 14.90 -23.63
N THR A 93 10.44 15.92 -22.93
CA THR A 93 10.95 17.14 -23.58
C THR A 93 12.43 17.01 -23.91
N ALA A 94 12.83 17.49 -25.08
CA ALA A 94 14.24 17.52 -25.47
C ALA A 94 15.01 18.56 -24.63
N GLY A 95 16.22 18.18 -24.21
CA GLY A 95 17.11 19.09 -23.49
C GLY A 95 17.70 20.18 -24.39
N THR A 96 18.21 21.24 -23.75
CA THR A 96 19.09 22.23 -24.40
C THR A 96 20.56 21.88 -24.14
N GLU A 97 21.51 22.59 -24.76
CA GLU A 97 22.96 22.29 -24.61
C GLU A 97 23.44 22.27 -23.15
N GLU A 98 22.75 22.94 -22.23
CA GLU A 98 23.15 23.04 -20.82
C GLU A 98 22.20 22.31 -19.86
N THR A 99 21.11 21.69 -20.34
CA THR A 99 20.15 21.01 -19.46
C THR A 99 19.56 19.79 -20.13
N ALA A 100 19.73 18.63 -19.50
CA ALA A 100 19.16 17.37 -19.97
C ALA A 100 17.62 17.46 -20.04
N GLY A 101 17.07 16.85 -21.09
CA GLY A 101 15.62 16.73 -21.25
C GLY A 101 14.99 15.80 -20.23
N THR A 102 13.69 15.92 -20.01
CA THR A 102 12.94 14.99 -19.17
C THR A 102 12.50 13.77 -19.95
N ALA A 103 12.59 12.59 -19.33
CA ALA A 103 12.05 11.37 -19.92
C ALA A 103 10.50 11.42 -19.93
N GLY A 104 9.90 10.82 -20.95
CA GLY A 104 8.46 10.60 -20.99
C GLY A 104 8.01 9.52 -20.01
N THR A 105 6.74 9.53 -19.65
CA THR A 105 6.13 8.46 -18.85
C THR A 105 5.64 7.32 -19.75
N ALA A 106 5.71 6.09 -19.25
CA ALA A 106 5.13 4.94 -19.94
C ALA A 106 3.60 4.98 -19.85
N GLY A 107 2.93 4.50 -20.89
CA GLY A 107 1.47 4.29 -20.86
C GLY A 107 1.09 3.08 -20.03
N THR A 108 -0.14 3.05 -19.52
CA THR A 108 -0.66 1.87 -18.79
C THR A 108 -1.22 0.85 -19.78
N ALA A 109 -1.08 -0.43 -19.46
CA ALA A 109 -1.72 -1.50 -20.24
C ALA A 109 -3.21 -1.55 -19.91
N GLY A 110 -4.06 -1.76 -20.92
CA GLY A 110 -5.49 -1.99 -20.71
C GLY A 110 -5.74 -3.30 -19.97
N SER A 111 -6.77 -3.35 -19.12
CA SER A 111 -7.17 -4.57 -18.44
C SER A 111 -7.98 -5.47 -19.38
N GLY A 112 -7.66 -6.77 -19.38
CA GLY A 112 -8.44 -7.77 -20.10
C GLY A 112 -9.80 -7.96 -19.43
N GLY A 113 -10.89 -7.85 -20.20
CA GLY A 113 -12.24 -8.04 -19.68
C GLY A 113 -12.41 -9.44 -19.06
N THR A 114 -12.71 -9.49 -17.78
CA THR A 114 -13.10 -10.72 -17.09
C THR A 114 -14.57 -10.99 -17.39
N GLY A 115 -14.86 -12.05 -18.15
CA GLY A 115 -16.23 -12.48 -18.39
C GLY A 115 -16.88 -12.95 -17.09
N GLU A 116 -17.69 -12.10 -16.47
CA GLU A 116 -18.55 -12.48 -15.35
C GLU A 116 -19.71 -13.37 -15.82
N PRO A 117 -20.07 -14.42 -15.06
CA PRO A 117 -21.26 -15.21 -15.35
C PRO A 117 -22.52 -14.39 -15.07
N ALA A 118 -23.42 -14.33 -16.06
CA ALA A 118 -24.68 -13.62 -16.02
C ALA A 118 -25.49 -13.91 -14.74
N SER A 119 -25.67 -12.90 -13.89
CA SER A 119 -26.68 -12.92 -12.82
C SER A 119 -28.02 -12.43 -13.38
N GLY A 120 -29.08 -13.17 -13.07
CA GLY A 120 -30.42 -12.97 -13.62
C GLY A 120 -31.03 -11.63 -13.25
N GLY A 121 -31.64 -10.98 -14.24
CA GLY A 121 -32.34 -9.71 -14.08
C GLY A 121 -33.53 -9.78 -13.13
N THR A 122 -33.76 -8.67 -12.42
CA THR A 122 -35.01 -8.42 -11.69
C THR A 122 -35.85 -7.40 -12.48
N PRO A 123 -37.16 -7.60 -12.65
CA PRO A 123 -38.03 -6.67 -13.39
C PRO A 123 -38.16 -5.31 -12.69
N GLY A 124 -38.26 -4.26 -13.50
CA GLY A 124 -38.24 -2.86 -13.07
C GLY A 124 -39.45 -2.36 -12.29
N ASN A 125 -39.27 -1.18 -11.71
CA ASN A 125 -40.34 -0.31 -11.23
C ASN A 125 -40.07 1.11 -11.76
N ASP A 126 -40.68 1.42 -12.90
CA ASP A 126 -40.99 2.79 -13.30
C ASP A 126 -42.11 3.32 -12.40
N ALA A 127 -41.78 4.26 -11.52
CA ALA A 127 -42.76 5.13 -10.89
C ALA A 127 -42.17 6.55 -10.90
N GLY A 128 -42.64 7.34 -11.88
CA GLY A 128 -42.24 8.73 -12.03
C GLY A 128 -42.75 9.64 -10.92
N SER A 129 -42.21 10.85 -10.89
CA SER A 129 -42.96 12.05 -10.52
C SER A 129 -42.30 13.27 -11.14
N ASN A 130 -42.99 13.84 -12.12
CA ASN A 130 -42.83 15.20 -12.58
C ASN A 130 -43.19 16.15 -11.44
N GLY A 131 -42.36 17.16 -11.20
CA GLY A 131 -42.61 18.25 -10.27
C GLY A 131 -41.79 19.47 -10.64
N THR A 132 -42.16 20.13 -11.74
CA THR A 132 -41.80 21.50 -12.06
C THR A 132 -42.62 22.46 -11.21
N GLU A 133 -41.99 23.25 -10.34
CA GLU A 133 -42.39 24.64 -10.06
C GLU A 133 -41.13 25.51 -9.82
N PRO A 134 -41.03 26.69 -10.45
CA PRO A 134 -39.97 27.66 -10.21
C PRO A 134 -40.36 28.62 -9.07
N ASP A 135 -39.48 28.79 -8.09
CA ASP A 135 -39.63 29.80 -7.03
C ASP A 135 -38.59 30.93 -7.24
N PRO A 136 -39.01 32.17 -7.52
CA PRO A 136 -38.12 33.31 -7.66
C PRO A 136 -38.02 34.16 -6.38
N ASP A 137 -36.79 34.59 -6.10
CA ASP A 137 -36.41 35.79 -5.31
C ASP A 137 -36.71 35.81 -3.80
N ALA A 138 -35.65 35.60 -2.99
CA ALA A 138 -35.44 36.38 -1.77
C ALA A 138 -33.94 36.52 -1.49
N GLY A 139 -33.43 37.73 -1.72
CA GLY A 139 -32.03 38.09 -1.55
C GLY A 139 -31.54 38.04 -0.10
N GLY A 140 -30.29 37.60 0.05
CA GLY A 140 -29.50 37.74 1.25
C GLY A 140 -28.05 38.04 0.86
N ALA A 141 -27.69 39.32 0.87
CA ALA A 141 -26.31 39.76 0.81
C ALA A 141 -25.60 39.32 2.10
N GLY A 142 -24.59 38.46 1.99
CA GLY A 142 -23.92 37.91 3.15
C GLY A 142 -22.70 37.08 2.79
N ASN A 143 -21.58 37.79 2.57
CA ASN A 143 -20.22 37.34 2.78
C ASN A 143 -19.72 36.31 1.76
N ASP A 144 -19.17 36.83 0.68
CA ASP A 144 -18.41 36.10 -0.34
C ASP A 144 -17.06 35.65 0.28
N SER A 145 -17.13 34.75 1.25
CA SER A 145 -16.05 33.79 1.46
C SER A 145 -16.08 32.93 0.21
N GLU A 146 -15.31 33.31 -0.80
CA GLU A 146 -15.03 32.48 -1.98
C GLU A 146 -14.74 31.07 -1.49
N LYS A 147 -15.74 30.20 -1.59
CA LYS A 147 -15.57 28.75 -1.44
C LYS A 147 -14.55 28.40 -2.52
N PRO A 148 -13.33 27.98 -2.16
CA PRO A 148 -12.32 27.64 -3.13
C PRO A 148 -12.93 26.67 -4.13
N GLU A 149 -12.79 26.95 -5.43
CA GLU A 149 -13.19 26.00 -6.46
C GLU A 149 -12.47 24.67 -6.16
N PRO A 150 -13.19 23.53 -6.15
CA PRO A 150 -12.57 22.26 -5.85
C PRO A 150 -11.39 22.04 -6.81
N PRO A 151 -10.24 21.55 -6.30
CA PRO A 151 -9.08 21.31 -7.15
C PRO A 151 -9.49 20.41 -8.34
N PRO A 152 -8.87 20.59 -9.52
CA PRO A 152 -9.21 19.81 -10.69
C PRO A 152 -9.13 18.31 -10.37
N PRO A 153 -10.14 17.52 -10.77
CA PRO A 153 -10.15 16.09 -10.51
C PRO A 153 -8.92 15.45 -11.18
N GLY A 154 -8.11 14.75 -10.38
CA GLY A 154 -7.08 13.85 -10.90
C GLY A 154 -5.63 14.08 -10.43
N THR A 155 -5.33 15.06 -9.57
CA THR A 155 -3.96 15.20 -9.02
C THR A 155 -3.87 15.49 -7.53
N GLY A 156 -5.00 15.78 -6.87
CA GLY A 156 -5.04 16.10 -5.45
C GLY A 156 -5.33 14.87 -4.60
N VAL A 157 -4.67 14.79 -3.44
CA VAL A 157 -5.18 14.01 -2.32
C VAL A 157 -6.46 14.71 -1.85
N PRO A 158 -7.59 13.99 -1.62
CA PRO A 158 -8.80 14.60 -1.07
C PRO A 158 -8.49 15.25 0.28
N GLU A 159 -9.22 16.31 0.61
CA GLU A 159 -9.12 16.89 1.95
C GLU A 159 -9.53 15.83 2.99
N PRO A 160 -8.72 15.60 4.03
CA PRO A 160 -9.07 14.65 5.06
C PRO A 160 -10.32 15.11 5.81
N THR A 161 -11.12 14.15 6.28
CA THR A 161 -12.16 14.42 7.27
C THR A 161 -11.50 14.36 8.64
N CYS A 162 -11.25 15.52 9.23
CA CYS A 162 -10.62 15.64 10.55
C CYS A 162 -11.62 16.12 11.61
N ASP A 163 -11.57 15.49 12.77
CA ASP A 163 -12.10 16.02 14.04
C ASP A 163 -10.96 16.40 14.99
N ASP A 164 -11.27 16.71 16.25
CA ASP A 164 -10.27 17.17 17.23
C ASP A 164 -9.27 16.07 17.63
N GLU A 165 -9.54 14.80 17.32
CA GLU A 165 -8.73 13.65 17.77
C GLU A 165 -8.25 12.76 16.61
N GLU A 166 -9.01 12.65 15.52
CA GLU A 166 -8.68 11.78 14.38
C GLU A 166 -8.90 12.46 13.02
N CYS A 167 -7.98 12.21 12.08
CA CYS A 167 -8.08 12.53 10.67
C CYS A 167 -8.22 11.26 9.84
N SER A 168 -9.20 11.23 8.94
CA SER A 168 -9.45 10.12 8.03
C SER A 168 -9.29 10.54 6.57
N PHE A 169 -8.48 9.80 5.84
CA PHE A 169 -8.31 9.89 4.39
C PHE A 169 -8.96 8.68 3.72
N ASP A 170 -10.12 8.91 3.09
CA ASP A 170 -10.82 7.89 2.31
C ASP A 170 -10.36 7.95 0.84
N CYS A 171 -9.49 7.01 0.48
CA CYS A 171 -8.97 6.79 -0.86
C CYS A 171 -9.50 5.46 -1.44
N THR A 172 -10.72 5.04 -1.07
CA THR A 172 -11.28 3.75 -1.50
C THR A 172 -11.66 3.72 -2.99
N GLU A 173 -11.90 4.88 -3.61
CA GLU A 173 -12.13 4.97 -5.05
C GLU A 173 -10.86 4.55 -5.82
N PRO A 174 -10.96 3.69 -6.85
CA PRO A 174 -9.80 3.24 -7.60
C PRO A 174 -8.95 4.39 -8.18
N GLY A 175 -7.64 4.34 -7.95
CA GLY A 175 -6.68 5.35 -8.41
C GLY A 175 -6.79 6.70 -7.70
N SER A 176 -7.62 6.82 -6.66
CA SER A 176 -7.70 8.04 -5.85
C SER A 176 -6.42 8.27 -5.05
N CYS A 177 -6.22 9.51 -4.57
CA CYS A 177 -5.02 9.86 -3.81
C CYS A 177 -3.73 9.50 -4.54
N ALA A 178 -3.65 9.80 -5.84
CA ALA A 178 -2.48 9.43 -6.65
C ALA A 178 -1.18 10.11 -6.15
N GLY A 179 -1.30 11.25 -5.47
CA GLY A 179 -0.18 11.92 -4.77
C GLY A 179 0.20 11.24 -3.45
N ARG A 180 1.24 11.75 -2.80
CA ARG A 180 1.62 11.32 -1.45
C ARG A 180 0.59 11.83 -0.44
N VAL A 181 0.05 10.94 0.37
CA VAL A 181 -0.82 11.30 1.51
C VAL A 181 0.06 11.71 2.68
N GLU A 182 -0.07 12.95 3.15
CA GLU A 182 0.63 13.48 4.32
C GLU A 182 -0.36 13.57 5.50
N CYS A 183 -0.11 12.78 6.54
CA CYS A 183 -0.91 12.80 7.75
C CYS A 183 -0.55 14.01 8.62
N PRO A 184 -1.53 14.72 9.20
CA PRO A 184 -1.24 15.85 10.09
C PRO A 184 -0.51 15.44 11.37
N GLU A 185 0.16 16.41 11.97
CA GLU A 185 0.82 16.31 13.28
C GLU A 185 -0.22 16.39 14.41
N ASP A 186 0.11 15.86 15.60
CA ASP A 186 -0.66 15.92 16.85
C ASP A 186 -2.07 15.29 16.85
N VAL A 187 -2.45 14.54 15.80
CA VAL A 187 -3.73 13.83 15.72
C VAL A 187 -3.54 12.39 15.22
N ASP A 188 -4.50 11.51 15.52
CA ASP A 188 -4.51 10.17 14.93
C ASP A 188 -4.81 10.26 13.44
N CYS A 189 -4.15 9.43 12.62
CA CYS A 189 -4.36 9.41 11.19
C CYS A 189 -4.77 8.02 10.71
N THR A 190 -5.91 7.94 10.02
CA THR A 190 -6.37 6.74 9.33
C THR A 190 -6.37 6.99 7.82
N VAL A 191 -5.71 6.12 7.06
CA VAL A 191 -5.69 6.18 5.59
C VAL A 191 -6.19 4.84 5.04
N THR A 192 -7.21 4.87 4.17
CA THR A 192 -7.75 3.67 3.53
C THR A 192 -7.64 3.79 2.01
N CYS A 193 -6.90 2.90 1.38
CA CYS A 193 -6.55 2.94 -0.04
C CYS A 193 -7.20 1.75 -0.80
N GLY A 194 -8.00 2.08 -1.83
CA GLY A 194 -8.56 1.13 -2.80
C GLY A 194 -7.57 0.77 -3.92
N ASP A 195 -8.08 0.18 -5.01
CA ASP A 195 -7.24 -0.35 -6.10
C ASP A 195 -6.40 0.74 -6.76
N GLY A 196 -5.06 0.58 -6.77
CA GLY A 196 -4.12 1.55 -7.32
C GLY A 196 -4.13 2.92 -6.61
N ALA A 197 -4.84 3.06 -5.50
CA ALA A 197 -4.92 4.29 -4.73
C ALA A 197 -3.66 4.50 -3.89
N CYS A 198 -3.41 5.74 -3.46
CA CYS A 198 -2.24 6.11 -2.65
C CYS A 198 -0.91 5.78 -3.38
N ALA A 199 -0.90 5.90 -4.71
CA ALA A 199 0.25 5.52 -5.55
C ALA A 199 1.52 6.32 -5.21
N GLY A 200 1.38 7.54 -4.68
CA GLY A 200 2.50 8.37 -4.21
C GLY A 200 3.06 7.96 -2.84
N GLY A 201 2.47 6.95 -2.18
CA GLY A 201 2.81 6.52 -0.83
C GLY A 201 2.05 7.30 0.25
N VAL A 202 2.36 6.96 1.50
CA VAL A 202 1.77 7.57 2.70
C VAL A 202 2.89 7.97 3.65
N GLN A 203 2.79 9.16 4.24
CA GLN A 203 3.76 9.68 5.18
C GLN A 203 3.07 10.10 6.47
N CYS A 204 3.40 9.42 7.56
CA CYS A 204 3.07 9.80 8.93
C CYS A 204 4.33 10.33 9.62
N HIS A 205 4.20 11.48 10.27
CA HIS A 205 5.31 12.14 10.95
C HIS A 205 5.49 11.60 12.37
N GLU A 206 6.66 11.87 12.95
CA GLU A 206 6.99 11.54 14.34
C GLU A 206 6.08 12.21 15.38
N GLU A 207 5.44 13.31 15.00
CA GLU A 207 4.48 14.06 15.84
C GLU A 207 3.02 13.64 15.60
N THR A 208 2.73 12.82 14.57
CA THR A 208 1.41 12.21 14.40
C THR A 208 1.12 11.28 15.58
N GLY A 209 -0.13 11.18 16.05
CA GLY A 209 -0.54 10.29 17.14
C GLY A 209 -0.38 8.80 16.77
N ALA A 210 -1.49 8.07 16.69
CA ALA A 210 -1.52 6.75 16.09
C ALA A 210 -1.72 6.84 14.57
N CYS A 211 -0.84 6.21 13.79
CA CYS A 211 -0.96 6.13 12.33
C CYS A 211 -1.44 4.74 11.90
N ARG A 212 -2.58 4.68 11.19
CA ARG A 212 -3.22 3.45 10.69
C ARG A 212 -3.39 3.53 9.17
N ILE A 213 -2.71 2.65 8.45
CA ILE A 213 -2.70 2.63 6.98
C ILE A 213 -3.26 1.29 6.50
N PHE A 214 -4.34 1.34 5.72
CA PHE A 214 -5.03 0.18 5.16
C PHE A 214 -4.93 0.20 3.63
N CYS A 215 -4.04 -0.61 3.08
CA CYS A 215 -3.84 -0.78 1.64
C CYS A 215 -4.67 -2.00 1.19
N GLU A 216 -5.97 -1.77 1.00
CA GLU A 216 -6.98 -2.82 0.78
C GLU A 216 -7.03 -3.29 -0.68
N GLY A 217 -6.91 -2.35 -1.61
CA GLY A 217 -6.99 -2.64 -3.03
C GLY A 217 -5.72 -3.25 -3.63
N LYS A 218 -5.87 -3.85 -4.80
CA LYS A 218 -4.76 -4.33 -5.62
C LYS A 218 -3.83 -3.17 -6.00
N ASP A 219 -2.53 -3.39 -5.91
CA ASP A 219 -1.48 -2.41 -6.22
C ASP A 219 -1.68 -1.07 -5.46
N SER A 220 -2.40 -1.10 -4.32
CA SER A 220 -2.60 0.05 -3.44
C SER A 220 -1.32 0.38 -2.67
N CYS A 221 -1.14 1.66 -2.35
CA CYS A 221 0.08 2.15 -1.70
C CYS A 221 1.34 1.74 -2.47
N ALA A 222 1.34 1.92 -3.79
CA ALA A 222 2.44 1.49 -4.65
C ALA A 222 3.76 2.19 -4.31
N GLY A 223 3.71 3.45 -3.86
CA GLY A 223 4.87 4.21 -3.39
C GLY A 223 5.23 3.93 -1.93
N GLU A 224 6.45 4.32 -1.54
CA GLU A 224 6.99 4.08 -0.19
C GLU A 224 6.07 4.64 0.92
N ILE A 225 5.81 3.78 1.92
CA ILE A 225 5.14 4.14 3.16
C ILE A 225 6.20 4.50 4.22
N THR A 226 6.13 5.72 4.74
CA THR A 226 6.92 6.16 5.90
C THR A 226 5.98 6.33 7.09
N CYS A 227 6.20 5.57 8.16
CA CYS A 227 5.25 5.50 9.27
C CYS A 227 5.95 5.70 10.62
N GLU A 228 5.89 6.93 11.13
CA GLU A 228 6.65 7.37 12.31
C GLU A 228 5.79 7.74 13.53
N GLY A 229 4.48 7.42 13.53
CA GLY A 229 3.53 7.88 14.56
C GLY A 229 3.96 7.63 16.02
N HIS A 230 3.83 8.65 16.86
CA HIS A 230 4.26 8.71 18.26
C HIS A 230 3.70 7.54 19.09
N ASP A 231 2.38 7.33 19.03
CA ASP A 231 1.70 6.31 19.85
C ASP A 231 1.76 4.92 19.21
N GLY A 232 2.01 4.88 17.91
CA GLY A 232 2.23 3.64 17.16
C GLY A 232 1.93 3.78 15.69
N CYS A 233 2.33 2.74 14.97
CA CYS A 233 2.16 2.62 13.54
C CYS A 233 1.57 1.24 13.22
N GLN A 234 0.47 1.21 12.48
CA GLN A 234 -0.10 0.00 11.92
C GLN A 234 -0.21 0.13 10.40
N VAL A 235 0.43 -0.79 9.67
CA VAL A 235 0.35 -0.88 8.20
C VAL A 235 -0.21 -2.23 7.81
N LYS A 236 -1.32 -2.25 7.07
CA LYS A 236 -1.96 -3.46 6.57
C LYS A 236 -1.98 -3.47 5.05
N CYS A 237 -1.17 -4.34 4.47
CA CYS A 237 -1.07 -4.55 3.03
C CYS A 237 -1.91 -5.78 2.66
N LEU A 238 -3.20 -5.55 2.37
CA LEU A 238 -4.19 -6.61 2.18
C LEU A 238 -4.38 -6.97 0.70
N GLY A 239 -4.27 -5.99 -0.20
CA GLY A 239 -4.42 -6.21 -1.64
C GLY A 239 -3.21 -6.91 -2.27
N GLU A 240 -3.42 -7.59 -3.41
CA GLU A 240 -2.32 -8.14 -4.21
C GLU A 240 -1.35 -7.02 -4.62
N GLY A 241 -0.04 -7.23 -4.42
CA GLY A 241 0.98 -6.24 -4.78
C GLY A 241 0.90 -4.93 -3.99
N SER A 242 0.13 -4.88 -2.89
CA SER A 242 0.08 -3.68 -2.05
C SER A 242 1.41 -3.44 -1.33
N CYS A 243 1.73 -2.16 -1.11
CA CYS A 243 2.98 -1.75 -0.45
C CYS A 243 4.24 -2.19 -1.20
N ASP A 244 4.22 -2.18 -2.54
CA ASP A 244 5.27 -2.77 -3.39
C ASP A 244 6.64 -2.08 -3.24
N ASP A 245 6.69 -0.74 -3.14
CA ASP A 245 7.95 0.00 -2.92
C ASP A 245 8.56 -0.24 -1.53
N GLY A 246 7.77 -0.75 -0.58
CA GLY A 246 8.21 -1.08 0.78
C GLY A 246 7.57 -0.25 1.88
N VAL A 247 7.89 -0.64 3.11
CA VAL A 247 7.37 -0.02 4.34
C VAL A 247 8.55 0.31 5.24
N ARG A 248 8.68 1.59 5.56
CA ARG A 248 9.69 2.11 6.47
C ARG A 248 9.00 2.71 7.69
N ALA A 249 9.19 2.07 8.83
CA ALA A 249 8.65 2.55 10.09
C ALA A 249 9.81 2.78 11.06
N ASP A 250 10.16 4.05 11.21
CA ASP A 250 11.21 4.53 12.10
C ASP A 250 10.55 5.22 13.29
N ASN A 251 10.97 4.89 14.51
CA ASN A 251 10.41 5.46 15.74
C ASN A 251 8.92 5.12 15.96
N GLY A 252 8.34 5.68 17.03
CA GLY A 252 7.00 5.36 17.51
C GLY A 252 6.95 4.30 18.61
N GLY A 253 5.78 4.16 19.23
CA GLY A 253 5.54 3.21 20.31
C GLY A 253 5.61 1.75 19.84
N ARG A 254 4.50 1.25 19.29
CA ARG A 254 4.38 -0.11 18.73
C ARG A 254 4.23 -0.03 17.21
N ILE A 255 5.07 -0.76 16.49
CA ILE A 255 4.97 -0.94 15.04
C ILE A 255 4.37 -2.33 14.75
N GLU A 256 3.35 -2.36 13.91
CA GLU A 256 2.75 -3.59 13.37
C GLU A 256 2.62 -3.48 11.85
N ILE A 257 3.31 -4.37 11.12
CA ILE A 257 3.27 -4.44 9.67
C ILE A 257 2.71 -5.81 9.28
N GLU A 258 1.56 -5.81 8.61
CA GLU A 258 0.88 -7.01 8.14
C GLU A 258 0.84 -7.06 6.61
N CYS A 259 1.64 -7.96 6.04
CA CYS A 259 1.73 -8.23 4.60
C CYS A 259 0.89 -9.47 4.28
N ASN A 260 -0.42 -9.28 4.10
CA ASN A 260 -1.41 -10.35 3.92
C ASN A 260 -1.73 -10.62 2.44
N GLY A 261 -1.57 -9.63 1.57
CA GLY A 261 -1.82 -9.75 0.13
C GLY A 261 -0.83 -10.66 -0.60
N LEU A 262 -1.26 -11.25 -1.71
CA LEU A 262 -0.35 -11.99 -2.60
C LEU A 262 0.75 -11.03 -3.10
N ARG A 263 2.02 -11.40 -2.89
CA ARG A 263 3.18 -10.53 -3.22
C ARG A 263 3.11 -9.13 -2.59
N SER A 264 2.40 -8.95 -1.47
CA SER A 264 2.42 -7.67 -0.75
C SER A 264 3.78 -7.43 -0.10
N CYS A 265 4.17 -6.16 0.03
CA CYS A 265 5.46 -5.78 0.60
C CYS A 265 6.64 -6.42 -0.18
N ASP A 266 6.65 -6.35 -1.51
CA ASP A 266 7.76 -6.93 -2.30
C ASP A 266 9.07 -6.16 -2.04
N GLY A 267 8.98 -4.84 -1.79
CA GLY A 267 10.07 -3.95 -1.39
C GLY A 267 10.59 -4.16 0.04
N ASP A 268 11.45 -3.24 0.48
CA ASP A 268 12.09 -3.35 1.79
C ASP A 268 11.09 -3.08 2.92
N VAL A 269 11.08 -3.96 3.93
CA VAL A 269 10.27 -3.79 5.15
C VAL A 269 11.22 -3.53 6.31
N ILE A 270 11.21 -2.30 6.83
CA ILE A 270 12.16 -1.83 7.84
C ILE A 270 11.37 -1.34 9.06
N GLY A 271 11.62 -1.95 10.22
CA GLY A 271 11.05 -1.54 11.51
C GLY A 271 12.13 -1.19 12.54
N ASN A 272 12.13 0.05 13.01
CA ASN A 272 13.09 0.60 13.97
C ASN A 272 12.38 1.29 15.15
N ALA A 273 11.53 0.57 15.89
CA ALA A 273 10.87 1.05 17.12
C ALA A 273 11.07 0.06 18.29
N PRO A 274 10.80 0.42 19.55
CA PRO A 274 11.01 -0.46 20.70
C PRO A 274 10.28 -1.81 20.65
N ASP A 275 9.10 -1.85 20.02
CA ASP A 275 8.28 -3.05 19.81
C ASP A 275 7.85 -3.12 18.34
N VAL A 276 8.38 -4.10 17.59
CA VAL A 276 8.12 -4.28 16.16
C VAL A 276 7.61 -5.68 15.91
N ALA A 277 6.46 -5.76 15.24
CA ALA A 277 5.91 -7.01 14.73
C ALA A 277 5.71 -6.93 13.21
N ILE A 278 6.31 -7.86 12.48
CA ILE A 278 6.22 -7.98 11.01
C ILE A 278 5.64 -9.35 10.68
N TYR A 279 4.48 -9.35 10.04
CA TYR A 279 3.75 -10.57 9.67
C TYR A 279 3.66 -10.68 8.14
N CYS A 280 4.48 -11.56 7.56
CA CYS A 280 4.52 -11.86 6.13
C CYS A 280 3.67 -13.11 5.85
N ASN A 281 2.35 -12.91 5.75
CA ASN A 281 1.35 -13.98 5.63
C ASN A 281 0.98 -14.29 4.17
N GLY A 282 1.06 -13.28 3.29
CA GLY A 282 0.78 -13.44 1.87
C GLY A 282 1.78 -14.35 1.17
N GLN A 283 1.34 -15.12 0.18
CA GLN A 283 2.25 -15.92 -0.65
C GLN A 283 3.24 -14.99 -1.35
N GLY A 284 4.54 -15.27 -1.22
CA GLY A 284 5.60 -14.42 -1.76
C GLY A 284 5.56 -13.00 -1.20
N SER A 285 5.07 -12.78 0.02
CA SER A 285 5.19 -11.48 0.69
C SER A 285 6.62 -11.25 1.22
N CYS A 286 7.01 -9.99 1.41
CA CYS A 286 8.29 -9.62 2.02
C CYS A 286 9.51 -10.23 1.28
N ARG A 287 9.51 -10.21 -0.05
CA ARG A 287 10.54 -10.92 -0.84
C ARG A 287 11.90 -10.22 -0.87
N SER A 288 11.93 -8.91 -0.62
CA SER A 288 13.17 -8.14 -0.49
C SER A 288 13.73 -8.23 0.94
N ARG A 289 14.31 -7.14 1.45
CA ARG A 289 14.92 -7.13 2.79
C ARG A 289 13.84 -6.92 3.85
N VAL A 290 13.79 -7.80 4.83
CA VAL A 290 13.08 -7.56 6.10
C VAL A 290 14.13 -7.18 7.13
N GLN A 291 14.07 -5.96 7.66
CA GLN A 291 15.00 -5.48 8.66
C GLN A 291 14.26 -5.02 9.90
N CYS A 292 14.69 -5.52 11.05
CA CYS A 292 14.09 -5.22 12.32
C CYS A 292 15.21 -5.00 13.35
N ASN A 293 15.45 -3.74 13.71
CA ASN A 293 16.57 -3.36 14.58
C ASN A 293 16.06 -2.89 15.95
N THR A 294 15.58 -3.82 16.76
CA THR A 294 15.03 -3.48 18.08
C THR A 294 15.17 -4.59 19.12
N ASN A 295 14.95 -4.22 20.38
CA ASN A 295 14.98 -5.13 21.52
C ASN A 295 13.84 -6.15 21.49
N ARG A 296 12.65 -5.77 21.00
CA ARG A 296 11.50 -6.68 20.84
C ARG A 296 11.07 -6.67 19.38
N CYS A 297 11.58 -7.66 18.67
CA CYS A 297 11.30 -7.86 17.25
C CYS A 297 10.63 -9.21 17.06
N GLU A 298 9.47 -9.23 16.42
CA GLU A 298 8.82 -10.45 15.95
C GLU A 298 8.71 -10.42 14.43
N VAL A 299 9.30 -11.40 13.74
CA VAL A 299 9.15 -11.55 12.28
C VAL A 299 8.57 -12.93 11.99
N ARG A 300 7.36 -13.00 11.44
CA ARG A 300 6.73 -14.26 11.05
C ARG A 300 6.56 -14.35 9.54
N CYS A 301 7.17 -15.35 8.93
CA CYS A 301 7.11 -15.63 7.50
C CYS A 301 6.22 -16.85 7.25
N ASN A 302 4.89 -16.63 7.33
CA ASN A 302 3.90 -17.71 7.24
C ASN A 302 3.50 -18.05 5.80
N GLY A 303 3.60 -17.08 4.89
CA GLY A 303 3.23 -17.27 3.50
C GLY A 303 4.18 -18.22 2.76
N GLN A 304 3.68 -18.93 1.76
CA GLN A 304 4.53 -19.74 0.90
C GLN A 304 5.54 -18.85 0.17
N ASN A 305 6.84 -19.15 0.29
CA ASN A 305 7.94 -18.31 -0.21
C ASN A 305 7.95 -16.88 0.37
N ALA A 306 7.29 -16.64 1.50
CA ALA A 306 7.44 -15.38 2.22
C ALA A 306 8.88 -15.23 2.73
N CYS A 307 9.36 -13.99 2.83
CA CYS A 307 10.72 -13.70 3.30
C CYS A 307 11.82 -14.43 2.51
N SER A 308 11.63 -14.60 1.19
CA SER A 308 12.64 -15.25 0.34
C SER A 308 13.94 -14.46 0.20
N GLY A 309 13.94 -13.19 0.61
CA GLY A 309 15.08 -12.30 0.62
C GLY A 309 15.89 -12.39 1.91
N THR A 310 16.47 -11.26 2.31
CA THR A 310 17.33 -11.19 3.50
C THR A 310 16.51 -10.77 4.71
N VAL A 311 16.47 -11.59 5.75
CA VAL A 311 15.89 -11.23 7.05
C VAL A 311 17.01 -10.84 8.01
N GLN A 312 17.00 -9.60 8.49
CA GLN A 312 17.95 -9.06 9.45
C GLN A 312 17.22 -8.68 10.73
N CYS A 313 17.38 -9.51 11.75
CA CYS A 313 16.88 -9.22 13.09
C CYS A 313 18.04 -8.88 14.01
N ASN A 314 18.17 -7.59 14.33
CA ASN A 314 19.17 -7.14 15.28
C ASN A 314 18.54 -7.04 16.67
N THR A 315 18.21 -8.19 17.25
CA THR A 315 17.63 -8.25 18.60
C THR A 315 18.71 -8.14 19.66
N GLY A 316 18.78 -6.98 20.33
CA GLY A 316 19.64 -6.79 21.51
C GLY A 316 19.26 -7.72 22.68
N ASN A 317 18.03 -8.24 22.69
CA ASN A 317 17.54 -9.24 23.64
C ASN A 317 16.75 -10.32 22.89
N LYS A 318 17.17 -11.58 23.06
CA LYS A 318 16.63 -12.76 22.36
C LYS A 318 15.19 -13.09 22.80
N LEU A 319 14.19 -12.36 22.31
CA LEU A 319 12.80 -12.60 22.66
C LEU A 319 11.81 -12.56 21.49
N GLY A 320 12.28 -12.74 20.25
CA GLY A 320 11.37 -13.02 19.14
C GLY A 320 11.99 -13.93 18.10
N ASP A 321 11.14 -14.78 17.54
CA ASP A 321 11.49 -15.72 16.48
C ASP A 321 11.83 -14.93 15.21
N CYS A 322 13.07 -15.09 14.76
CA CYS A 322 13.52 -14.71 13.43
C CYS A 322 13.92 -15.97 12.69
N PRO A 323 13.37 -16.20 11.49
CA PRO A 323 13.57 -17.44 10.73
C PRO A 323 14.99 -17.61 10.20
#